data_AF-D6WZ35-F1
#
_entry.id   AF-D6WZ35-F1
#
_cell.length_a   1.000
_cell.length_b   1.000
_cell.length_c   1.000
_cell.angle_alpha   90.00
_cell.angle_beta   90.00
_cell.angle_gamma   90.00
#
_symmetry.space_group_name_H-M   'P 1'
#
loop_
_entity.id
_entity.type
_entity.pdbx_description
1 polymer ?
#
loop_
_entity_poly.entity_id
_entity_poly.type
_entity_poly.pdbx_seq_one_letter_code
_entity_poly.pdbx_strand_id
1 'polypeptide(L)'
;MRHASVFLWGCFSWNGVGPLSFTEGNMDRFIYRNILQDVMLPYAEWEMPLRFIFQQDNDPKHTSALVSEWFQNNNIHVLQWPAQSPDLNPIENLWEEVERRIRIQRFPPTSNL
;
A
#
# COMPACT_ATOMS: atom_id res chain seq x y z
N MET A 1 -21.90 -9.48 16.38
CA MET A 1 -20.59 -8.85 16.66
C MET A 1 -20.22 -8.01 15.46
N ARG A 2 -19.87 -6.73 15.63
CA ARG A 2 -19.31 -5.93 14.53
C ARG A 2 -17.84 -6.34 14.40
N HIS A 3 -17.43 -6.83 13.24
CA HIS A 3 -16.03 -7.03 12.94
C HIS A 3 -15.39 -5.64 12.78
N ALA A 4 -14.49 -5.28 13.68
CA ALA A 4 -13.63 -4.12 13.46
C ALA A 4 -12.63 -4.51 12.36
N SER A 5 -12.58 -3.70 11.30
CA SER A 5 -11.61 -3.85 10.22
C SER A 5 -10.70 -2.63 10.21
N VAL A 6 -9.42 -2.86 9.96
CA VAL A 6 -8.43 -1.79 9.76
C VAL A 6 -8.02 -1.79 8.28
N PHE A 7 -7.81 -0.61 7.73
CA PHE A 7 -7.28 -0.46 6.38
C PHE A 7 -5.79 -0.16 6.47
N LEU A 8 -5.01 -0.89 5.68
CA LEU A 8 -3.57 -0.72 5.61
C LEU A 8 -3.17 -0.42 4.17
N TRP A 9 -2.17 0.43 4.03
CA TRP A 9 -1.34 0.51 2.85
C TRP A 9 0.05 -0.04 3.19
N GLY A 10 0.66 -0.70 2.22
CA GLY A 10 2.03 -1.19 2.32
C GLY A 10 2.67 -1.25 0.96
N CYS A 11 3.99 -1.29 0.95
CA CYS A 11 4.78 -1.56 -0.24
C CYS A 11 5.91 -2.53 0.10
N PHE A 12 6.52 -3.10 -0.94
CA PHE A 12 7.74 -3.89 -0.79
C PHE A 12 8.53 -3.82 -2.10
N SER A 13 9.80 -4.21 -2.04
CA SER A 13 10.67 -4.34 -3.20
C SER A 13 11.53 -5.60 -3.09
N TRP A 14 12.45 -5.76 -4.04
CA TRP A 14 13.50 -6.78 -3.93
C TRP A 14 14.32 -6.66 -2.64
N ASN A 15 14.49 -5.44 -2.10
CA ASN A 15 15.26 -5.18 -0.90
C ASN A 15 14.50 -5.58 0.38
N GLY A 16 13.22 -5.93 0.28
CA GLY A 16 12.39 -6.38 1.39
C GLY A 16 11.10 -5.59 1.54
N VAL A 17 10.46 -5.74 2.70
CA VAL A 17 9.22 -5.05 3.04
C VAL A 17 9.46 -3.58 3.31
N GLY A 18 8.62 -2.73 2.73
CA GLY A 18 8.58 -1.30 3.00
C GLY A 18 7.68 -0.97 4.19
N PRO A 19 7.41 0.33 4.42
CA PRO A 19 6.57 0.79 5.51
C PRO A 19 5.11 0.33 5.36
N LEU A 20 4.44 0.18 6.51
CA LEU A 20 2.99 0.02 6.63
C LEU A 20 2.37 1.31 7.13
N SER A 21 1.30 1.78 6.49
CA SER A 21 0.52 2.95 6.90
C SER A 21 -0.92 2.54 7.18
N PHE A 22 -1.39 2.83 8.39
CA PHE A 22 -2.78 2.59 8.79
C PHE A 22 -3.65 3.78 8.39
N THR A 23 -4.88 3.51 7.96
CA THR A 23 -5.87 4.56 7.71
C THR A 23 -7.11 4.36 8.57
N GLU A 24 -7.55 5.45 9.20
CA GLU A 24 -8.83 5.49 9.89
C GLU A 24 -9.96 5.55 8.84
N GLY A 25 -10.61 4.41 8.62
CA GLY A 25 -11.69 4.29 7.64
C GLY A 25 -11.20 4.06 6.20
N ASN A 26 -12.13 4.21 5.25
CA ASN A 26 -11.87 3.95 3.85
C ASN A 26 -10.89 4.99 3.28
N MET A 27 -9.84 4.50 2.63
CA MET A 27 -8.87 5.35 1.96
C MET A 27 -9.48 5.98 0.70
N ASP A 28 -9.51 7.31 0.65
CA ASP A 28 -9.81 8.05 -0.56
C ASP A 28 -8.53 8.50 -1.30
N ARG A 29 -8.70 9.21 -2.41
CA ARG A 29 -7.56 9.71 -3.20
C ARG A 29 -6.68 10.73 -2.47
N PHE A 30 -7.23 11.47 -1.50
CA PHE A 30 -6.47 12.48 -0.76
C PHE A 30 -5.59 11.80 0.29
N ILE A 31 -6.16 10.83 1.02
CA ILE A 31 -5.42 9.98 1.95
C ILE A 31 -4.34 9.21 1.18
N TYR A 32 -4.67 8.63 0.03
CA TYR A 32 -3.68 7.92 -0.79
C TYR A 32 -2.52 8.83 -1.21
N ARG A 33 -2.81 10.03 -1.75
CA ARG A 33 -1.78 11.01 -2.12
C ARG A 33 -0.91 11.39 -0.92
N ASN A 34 -1.49 11.56 0.27
CA ASN A 34 -0.72 11.87 1.47
C ASN A 34 0.19 10.70 1.88
N ILE A 35 -0.28 9.45 1.80
CA ILE A 35 0.58 8.28 2.01
C ILE A 35 1.72 8.24 1.00
N LEU A 36 1.47 8.55 -0.27
CA LEU A 36 2.54 8.64 -1.26
C LEU A 36 3.58 9.70 -0.90
N GLN A 37 3.12 10.87 -0.44
CA GLN A 37 3.96 12.01 -0.07
C GLN A 37 4.77 11.80 1.21
N ASP A 38 4.12 11.27 2.25
CA ASP A 38 4.64 11.28 3.62
C ASP A 38 5.27 9.94 4.00
N VAL A 39 4.96 8.87 3.26
CA VAL A 39 5.42 7.50 3.57
C VAL A 39 6.19 6.89 2.40
N MET A 40 5.59 6.84 1.20
CA MET A 40 6.20 6.14 0.06
C MET A 40 7.46 6.85 -0.45
N LEU A 41 7.37 8.16 -0.72
CA LEU A 41 8.47 8.92 -1.31
C LEU A 41 9.71 8.98 -0.39
N PRO A 42 9.59 9.31 0.91
CA PRO A 42 10.75 9.31 1.80
C PRO A 42 11.41 7.93 1.92
N TYR A 43 10.61 6.85 1.93
CA TYR A 43 11.14 5.49 1.90
C TYR A 43 11.89 5.20 0.58
N ALA A 44 11.33 5.60 -0.56
CA ALA A 44 11.94 5.38 -1.85
C ALA A 44 13.26 6.16 -2.00
N GLU A 45 13.31 7.41 -1.53
CA GLU A 45 14.54 8.22 -1.55
C GLU A 45 15.66 7.61 -0.69
N TRP A 46 15.30 6.87 0.36
CA TRP A 46 16.25 6.26 1.28
C TRP A 46 16.69 4.85 0.84
N GLU A 47 15.77 4.00 0.39
CA GLU A 47 16.01 2.56 0.17
C GLU A 47 16.10 2.14 -1.30
N MET A 48 15.55 2.93 -2.23
CA MET A 48 15.43 2.54 -3.63
C MET A 48 16.59 3.08 -4.47
N PRO A 49 16.96 2.37 -5.56
CA PRO A 49 17.91 2.92 -6.53
C PRO A 49 17.38 4.23 -7.13
N LEU A 50 18.30 5.07 -7.62
CA LEU A 50 18.00 6.36 -8.27
C LEU A 50 16.90 6.27 -9.34
N ARG A 51 16.76 5.12 -9.99
CA ARG A 51 15.67 4.82 -10.91
C ARG A 51 14.95 3.57 -10.44
N PHE A 52 13.68 3.73 -10.09
CA PHE A 52 12.76 2.64 -9.79
C PHE A 52 11.45 2.85 -10.56
N ILE A 53 10.65 1.78 -10.64
CA ILE A 53 9.31 1.81 -11.20
C ILE A 53 8.33 1.53 -10.05
N PHE A 54 7.36 2.42 -9.87
CA PHE A 54 6.30 2.24 -8.89
C PHE A 54 5.17 1.40 -9.51
N GLN A 55 4.70 0.37 -8.80
CA GLN A 55 3.61 -0.48 -9.24
C GLN A 55 2.41 -0.29 -8.31
N GLN A 56 1.24 -0.07 -8.90
CA GLN A 56 -0.06 0.03 -8.23
C GLN A 56 -1.14 -0.56 -9.15
N ASP A 57 -2.31 -0.91 -8.59
CA ASP A 57 -3.47 -1.29 -9.39
C ASP A 57 -4.17 -0.07 -10.03
N ASN A 58 -5.21 -0.33 -10.81
CA ASN A 58 -6.02 0.69 -11.48
C ASN A 58 -7.26 1.11 -10.66
N ASP A 59 -7.24 1.03 -9.34
CA ASP A 59 -8.33 1.57 -8.53
C ASP A 59 -8.53 3.07 -8.86
N PRO A 60 -9.78 3.55 -9.04
CA PRO A 60 -10.08 4.94 -9.38
C PRO A 60 -9.38 5.99 -8.50
N LYS A 61 -9.08 5.67 -7.23
CA LYS A 61 -8.34 6.59 -6.35
C LYS A 61 -6.86 6.70 -6.74
N HIS A 62 -6.23 5.59 -7.13
CA HIS A 62 -4.83 5.52 -7.55
C HIS A 62 -4.61 6.13 -8.94
N THR A 63 -5.61 6.07 -9.82
CA THR A 63 -5.57 6.66 -11.17
C THR A 63 -6.26 8.03 -11.25
N SER A 64 -6.62 8.62 -10.11
CA SER A 64 -7.24 9.95 -10.09
C SER A 64 -6.28 11.03 -10.62
N ALA A 65 -6.83 12.13 -11.15
CA ALA A 65 -6.03 13.25 -11.64
C ALA A 65 -5.06 13.78 -10.57
N LEU A 66 -5.54 13.90 -9.32
CA LEU A 66 -4.72 14.32 -8.17
C LEU A 66 -3.47 13.46 -7.98
N VAL A 67 -3.63 12.14 -8.05
CA VAL A 67 -2.54 11.19 -7.81
C VAL A 67 -1.62 11.10 -9.03
N SER A 68 -2.21 11.14 -10.23
CA SER A 68 -1.47 11.14 -11.50
C SER A 68 -0.57 12.38 -11.63
N GLU A 69 -1.09 13.56 -11.30
CA GLU A 69 -0.32 14.81 -11.25
C GLU A 69 0.78 14.75 -10.19
N TRP A 70 0.50 14.14 -9.03
CA TRP A 70 1.52 13.96 -7.99
C TRP A 70 2.69 13.09 -8.48
N PHE A 71 2.43 11.97 -9.16
CA PHE A 71 3.50 11.15 -9.75
C PHE A 71 4.33 11.91 -10.80
N GLN A 72 3.66 12.69 -11.66
CA GLN A 72 4.32 13.52 -12.67
C GLN A 72 5.22 14.57 -12.03
N ASN A 73 4.72 15.31 -11.04
CA ASN A 73 5.46 16.36 -10.35
C ASN A 73 6.68 15.84 -9.58
N ASN A 74 6.63 14.59 -9.12
CA ASN A 74 7.74 13.94 -8.41
C ASN A 74 8.63 13.08 -9.33
N ASN A 75 8.40 13.09 -10.65
CA ASN A 75 9.16 12.31 -11.63
C ASN A 75 9.20 10.80 -11.35
N ILE A 76 8.11 10.25 -10.82
CA ILE A 76 8.02 8.82 -10.50
C ILE A 76 7.36 8.08 -11.66
N HIS A 77 8.05 7.07 -12.20
CA HIS A 77 7.50 6.24 -13.26
C HIS A 77 6.55 5.19 -12.68
N VAL A 78 5.29 5.22 -13.09
CA VAL A 78 4.29 4.23 -12.69
C VAL A 78 4.17 3.15 -13.77
N LEU A 79 4.25 1.89 -13.37
CA LEU A 79 4.04 0.74 -14.25
C LEU A 79 2.61 0.76 -14.79
N GLN A 80 2.46 0.64 -16.11
CA GLN A 80 1.16 0.41 -16.73
C GLN A 80 0.61 -0.95 -16.27
N TRP A 81 -0.53 -0.94 -15.60
CA TRP A 81 -1.13 -2.14 -15.04
C TRP A 81 -2.36 -2.57 -15.85
N PRO A 82 -2.55 -3.86 -16.16
CA PRO A 82 -3.81 -4.34 -16.73
C PRO A 82 -4.93 -4.32 -15.68
N ALA A 83 -6.15 -3.96 -16.11
CA ALA A 83 -7.30 -3.97 -15.22
C ALA A 83 -7.65 -5.42 -14.79
N GLN A 84 -8.11 -5.57 -13.54
CA GLN A 84 -8.57 -6.85 -12.98
C GLN A 84 -7.51 -7.97 -12.98
N SER A 85 -6.24 -7.62 -12.79
CA SER A 85 -5.14 -8.58 -12.71
C SER A 85 -4.46 -8.56 -11.32
N PRO A 86 -5.17 -8.96 -10.25
CA PRO A 86 -4.56 -9.07 -8.92
C PRO A 86 -3.52 -10.21 -8.87
N ASP A 87 -3.67 -11.23 -9.71
CA ASP A 87 -2.73 -12.36 -9.85
C ASP A 87 -1.34 -11.94 -10.31
N LEU A 88 -1.24 -10.81 -11.01
CA LEU A 88 0.04 -10.25 -11.42
C LEU A 88 0.70 -9.42 -10.31
N ASN A 89 -0.03 -9.02 -9.27
CA ASN A 89 0.45 -8.14 -8.21
C ASN A 89 1.10 -8.95 -7.09
N PRO A 90 2.44 -8.97 -6.98
CA PRO A 90 3.11 -9.86 -6.03
C PRO A 90 2.87 -9.47 -4.57
N ILE A 91 2.35 -8.26 -4.28
CA ILE A 91 2.00 -7.86 -2.91
C ILE A 91 0.80 -8.64 -2.37
N GLU A 92 -0.07 -9.18 -3.22
CA GLU A 92 -1.21 -9.99 -2.79
C GLU A 92 -0.74 -11.26 -2.07
N ASN A 93 0.35 -11.87 -2.55
CA ASN A 93 0.99 -13.02 -1.88
C ASN A 93 1.51 -12.63 -0.50
N LEU A 94 2.03 -11.41 -0.35
CA LEU A 94 2.51 -10.91 0.94
C LEU A 94 1.34 -10.66 1.89
N TRP A 95 0.23 -10.10 1.40
CA TRP A 95 -0.99 -9.91 2.20
C TRP A 95 -1.60 -11.24 2.65
N GLU A 96 -1.63 -12.25 1.78
CA GLU A 96 -2.08 -13.60 2.14
C GLU A 96 -1.24 -14.17 3.28
N GLU A 97 0.09 -14.03 3.21
CA GLU A 97 0.99 -14.50 4.26
C GLU A 97 0.80 -13.73 5.59
N VAL A 98 0.60 -12.41 5.52
CA VAL A 98 0.29 -11.58 6.69
C VAL A 98 -1.01 -12.04 7.34
N GLU A 99 -2.08 -12.22 6.56
CA GLU A 99 -3.38 -12.67 7.04
C GLU A 99 -3.28 -14.07 7.66
N ARG A 100 -2.58 -15.00 7.00
CA ARG A 100 -2.33 -16.35 7.50
C ARG A 100 -1.64 -16.32 8.87
N ARG A 101 -0.60 -15.49 9.02
CA ARG A 101 0.12 -15.35 10.31
C ARG A 101 -0.76 -14.74 11.39
N ILE A 102 -1.55 -13.72 11.08
CA ILE A 102 -2.52 -13.11 12.02
C ILE A 102 -3.54 -14.14 12.49
N ARG A 103 -4.07 -14.98 11.58
CA ARG A 103 -5.05 -16.03 11.92
C ARG A 103 -4.46 -17.12 12.83
N ILE A 104 -3.17 -17.42 12.69
CA ILE A 104 -2.49 -18.43 13.52
C ILE A 104 -2.07 -17.86 14.86
N GLN A 105 -1.80 -16.56 14.96
CA GLN A 105 -1.56 -15.90 16.23
C GLN A 105 -2.84 -15.97 17.09
N ARG A 106 -2.81 -16.83 18.11
CA ARG A 106 -3.82 -16.83 19.17
C ARG A 106 -3.66 -15.54 19.97
N PHE A 107 -4.37 -14.49 19.58
CA PHE A 107 -4.56 -13.36 20.49
C PHE A 107 -5.36 -13.89 21.68
N PRO A 108 -4.83 -13.83 22.93
CA PRO A 108 -5.69 -14.02 24.08
C PRO A 108 -6.82 -12.99 23.98
N PRO A 109 -8.07 -13.34 24.34
CA PRO A 109 -9.15 -12.38 24.32
C PRO A 109 -8.70 -11.17 25.13
N THR A 110 -8.80 -9.98 24.54
CA THR A 110 -8.50 -8.72 25.22
C THR A 110 -9.34 -8.67 26.48
N SER A 111 -8.71 -8.88 27.63
CA SER A 111 -9.31 -8.61 28.92
C SER A 111 -9.57 -7.11 28.96
N ASN A 112 -10.85 -6.75 28.94
CA ASN A 112 -11.31 -5.38 29.20
C ASN A 112 -10.62 -4.87 30.47
N LEU A 113 -9.83 -3.81 30.34
CA LEU A 113 -9.55 -2.89 31.45
C LEU A 113 -10.73 -1.92 31.57
#